data_AF-A0A7J6XGJ1-F1
#
_entry.id   AF-A0A7J6XGJ1-F1
#
_cell.length_a   1.000
_cell.length_b   1.000
_cell.length_c   1.000
_cell.angle_alpha   90.00
_cell.angle_beta   90.00
_cell.angle_gamma   90.00
#
_symmetry.space_group_name_H-M   'P 1'
#
loop_
_entity.id
_entity.type
_entity.pdbx_description
1 polymer ?
#
loop_
_entity_poly.entity_id
_entity_poly.type
_entity_poly.pdbx_seq_one_letter_code
_entity_poly.pdbx_strand_id
1 'polypeptide(L)'
;MHLQIISFLQQNAHPRVAEKLPSVPENVTDQIRLWEADLNRVEMVSSNFYDEFPSRDVFESACDYARENGGHLWEDSKRMRLVVKAEIHMQMREYLRRQK
;
A
#
# COMPACT_ATOMS: atom_id res chain seq x y z
N MET A 1 -10.12 13.22 3.05
CA MET A 1 -11.51 13.45 3.52
C MET A 1 -11.54 13.95 4.97
N HIS A 2 -10.75 13.40 5.90
CA HIS A 2 -10.76 13.83 7.31
C HIS A 2 -10.55 15.34 7.52
N LEU A 3 -9.63 15.97 6.76
CA LEU A 3 -9.38 17.41 6.84
C LEU A 3 -10.62 18.23 6.53
N GLN A 4 -11.43 17.81 5.55
CA GLN A 4 -12.67 18.52 5.19
C GLN A 4 -13.69 18.45 6.34
N ILE A 5 -13.81 17.32 7.03
CA ILE A 5 -14.70 17.14 8.18
C ILE A 5 -14.23 18.03 9.35
N ILE A 6 -12.94 18.01 9.67
CA ILE A 6 -12.37 18.83 10.74
C ILE A 6 -12.56 20.32 10.44
N SER A 7 -12.25 20.76 9.22
CA SER A 7 -12.46 22.15 8.80
C SER A 7 -13.94 22.55 8.85
N PHE A 8 -14.86 21.67 8.45
CA PHE A 8 -16.30 21.93 8.56
C PHE A 8 -16.73 22.15 10.01
N LEU A 9 -16.26 21.30 10.94
CA LEU A 9 -16.55 21.43 12.37
C LEU A 9 -15.99 22.73 12.95
N GLN A 10 -14.78 23.13 12.54
CA GLN A 10 -14.15 24.38 12.97
C GLN A 10 -14.92 25.61 12.45
N GLN A 11 -15.34 25.60 11.18
CA GLN A 11 -16.07 26.72 10.55
C GLN A 11 -17.49 26.90 11.09
N ASN A 12 -18.12 25.82 11.54
CA ASN A 12 -19.51 25.82 12.03
C ASN A 12 -19.59 25.69 13.57
N ALA A 13 -18.47 25.85 14.27
CA ALA A 13 -18.46 25.83 15.72
C ALA A 13 -19.34 26.96 16.27
N HIS A 14 -20.13 26.67 17.31
CA HIS A 14 -20.87 27.71 18.02
C HIS A 14 -19.89 28.82 18.47
N PRO A 15 -20.24 30.12 18.41
CA PRO A 15 -19.29 31.22 18.68
C PRO A 15 -18.48 31.07 19.97
N ARG A 16 -19.14 30.67 21.08
CA ARG A 16 -18.49 30.37 22.37
C ARG A 16 -17.46 29.24 22.36
N VAL A 17 -17.52 28.34 21.37
CA VAL A 17 -16.59 27.23 21.16
C VAL A 17 -15.52 27.60 20.13
N ALA A 18 -15.89 28.39 19.11
CA ALA A 18 -14.95 28.89 18.09
C ALA A 18 -13.83 29.75 18.68
N GLU A 19 -14.10 30.46 19.79
CA GLU A 19 -13.10 31.23 20.54
C GLU A 19 -12.08 30.36 21.29
N LYS A 20 -12.33 29.05 21.45
CA LYS A 20 -11.38 28.12 22.09
C LYS A 20 -10.37 27.62 21.06
N LEU A 21 -9.10 27.48 21.48
CA LEU A 21 -8.05 26.87 20.67
C LEU A 21 -7.57 25.56 21.33
N PRO A 22 -7.70 24.39 20.66
CA PRO A 22 -8.42 24.18 19.39
C PRO A 22 -9.95 24.18 19.58
N SER A 23 -10.69 24.65 18.57
CA SER A 23 -12.16 24.70 18.61
C SER A 23 -12.80 23.32 18.47
N VAL A 24 -12.09 22.38 17.84
CA VAL A 24 -12.39 20.95 17.83
C VAL A 24 -11.41 20.26 18.77
N PRO A 25 -11.89 19.52 19.78
CA PRO A 25 -11.02 18.76 20.68
C PRO A 25 -10.09 17.79 19.94
N GLU A 26 -8.87 17.61 20.45
CA GLU A 26 -7.85 16.75 19.83
C GLU A 26 -8.32 15.30 19.72
N ASN A 27 -8.93 14.75 20.77
CA ASN A 27 -9.46 13.38 20.75
C ASN A 27 -10.52 13.14 19.66
N VAL A 28 -11.34 14.14 19.35
CA VAL A 28 -12.33 14.06 18.25
C VAL A 28 -11.62 14.09 16.90
N THR A 29 -10.64 14.98 16.75
CA THR A 29 -9.82 15.09 15.53
C THR A 29 -9.11 13.76 15.24
N ASP A 30 -8.55 13.13 16.27
CA ASP A 30 -7.84 11.87 16.14
C ASP A 30 -8.79 10.71 15.85
N GLN A 31 -9.97 10.67 16.46
CA GLN A 31 -10.97 9.64 16.12
C GLN A 31 -11.41 9.74 14.66
N ILE A 32 -11.62 10.95 14.13
CA ILE A 32 -11.99 11.14 12.71
C ILE A 32 -10.87 10.64 11.79
N ARG A 33 -9.60 10.92 12.13
CA ARG A 33 -8.44 10.40 11.38
C ARG A 33 -8.37 8.89 11.42
N LEU A 34 -8.55 8.29 12.61
CA LEU A 34 -8.54 6.85 12.80
C LEU A 34 -9.66 6.19 11.99
N TRP A 35 -10.87 6.73 11.99
CA TRP A 35 -11.96 6.20 11.17
C TRP A 35 -11.68 6.27 9.67
N GLU A 36 -11.09 7.36 9.18
CA GLU A 36 -10.71 7.42 7.77
C GLU A 36 -9.62 6.39 7.44
N ALA A 37 -8.63 6.20 8.30
CA ALA A 37 -7.61 5.16 8.13
C ALA A 37 -8.23 3.75 8.18
N ASP A 38 -9.22 3.53 9.05
CA ASP A 38 -9.99 2.29 9.20
C ASP A 38 -10.73 1.92 7.90
N LEU A 39 -11.28 2.92 7.21
CA LEU A 39 -11.92 2.77 5.91
C LEU A 39 -10.92 2.51 4.78
N ASN A 40 -9.69 3.02 4.90
CA ASN A 40 -8.63 2.92 3.88
C ASN A 40 -7.57 1.85 4.18
N ARG A 41 -7.96 0.75 4.86
CA ARG A 41 -7.03 -0.33 5.24
C ARG A 41 -6.52 -1.18 4.08
N VAL A 42 -7.24 -1.19 2.96
CA VAL A 42 -6.97 -2.07 1.83
C VAL A 42 -6.58 -1.24 0.63
N GLU A 43 -5.43 -1.54 0.06
CA GLU A 43 -4.98 -1.00 -1.22
C GLU A 43 -5.07 -2.09 -2.30
N MET A 44 -5.57 -1.72 -3.47
CA MET A 44 -5.69 -2.61 -4.62
C MET A 44 -4.57 -2.31 -5.60
N VAL A 45 -3.67 -3.27 -5.79
CA VAL A 45 -2.54 -3.14 -6.73
C VAL A 45 -2.67 -4.21 -7.82
N SER A 46 -2.72 -3.77 -9.08
CA SER A 46 -2.68 -4.68 -10.23
C SER A 46 -1.35 -5.42 -10.26
N SER A 47 -1.40 -6.75 -10.21
CA SER A 47 -0.22 -7.58 -9.96
C SER A 47 -0.27 -8.91 -10.71
N ASN A 48 0.91 -9.54 -10.83
CA ASN A 48 1.08 -10.87 -11.36
C ASN A 48 1.70 -11.77 -10.29
N PHE A 49 1.17 -12.98 -10.18
CA PHE A 49 1.63 -14.01 -9.25
C PHE A 49 2.50 -15.02 -10.00
N TYR A 50 3.63 -15.37 -9.39
CA TYR A 50 4.57 -16.37 -9.86
C TYR A 50 4.75 -17.44 -8.78
N ASP A 51 4.63 -18.69 -9.18
CA ASP A 51 4.86 -19.88 -8.38
C ASP A 51 5.57 -20.97 -9.21
N GLU A 52 5.71 -22.16 -8.62
CA GLU A 52 6.30 -23.34 -9.27
C GLU A 52 7.70 -23.09 -9.87
N PHE A 53 8.52 -22.30 -9.18
CA PHE A 53 9.90 -22.07 -9.60
C PHE A 53 10.68 -23.40 -9.64
N PRO A 54 11.51 -23.62 -10.68
CA PRO A 54 12.21 -24.89 -10.89
C PRO A 54 13.30 -25.15 -9.86
N SER A 55 13.86 -24.09 -9.26
CA SER A 55 14.81 -24.18 -8.16
C SER A 55 14.73 -22.93 -7.29
N ARG A 56 15.35 -23.02 -6.11
CA ARG A 56 15.49 -21.89 -5.20
C ARG A 56 16.33 -20.76 -5.77
N ASP A 57 17.38 -21.09 -6.52
CA ASP A 57 18.24 -20.09 -7.16
C ASP A 57 17.47 -19.25 -8.21
N VAL A 58 16.61 -19.89 -9.01
CA VAL A 58 15.76 -19.17 -9.99
C VAL A 58 14.75 -18.27 -9.27
N PHE A 59 14.18 -18.74 -8.16
CA PHE A 59 13.30 -17.93 -7.33
C PHE A 59 14.01 -16.69 -6.76
N GLU A 60 15.16 -16.88 -6.11
CA GLU A 60 15.93 -15.77 -5.51
C GLU A 60 16.37 -14.76 -6.58
N SER A 61 16.87 -15.25 -7.71
CA SER A 61 17.24 -14.43 -8.87
C SER A 61 16.06 -13.64 -9.45
N ALA A 62 14.85 -14.22 -9.47
CA ALA A 62 13.64 -13.52 -9.92
C ALA A 62 13.18 -12.44 -8.94
N CYS A 63 13.30 -12.70 -7.63
CA CYS A 63 13.03 -11.70 -6.60
C CYS A 63 13.96 -10.50 -6.71
N ASP A 64 15.26 -10.73 -6.89
CA ASP A 64 16.26 -9.67 -7.06
C ASP A 64 15.99 -8.85 -8.30
N TYR A 65 15.73 -9.52 -9.44
CA TYR A 65 15.35 -8.83 -10.67
C TYR A 65 14.07 -7.97 -10.48
N ALA A 66 13.06 -8.48 -9.77
CA ALA A 66 11.85 -7.71 -9.48
C ALA A 66 12.12 -6.47 -8.59
N ARG A 67 13.04 -6.57 -7.61
CA ARG A 67 13.45 -5.45 -6.75
C ARG A 67 14.22 -4.39 -7.52
N GLU A 68 15.18 -4.80 -8.34
CA GLU A 68 15.99 -3.90 -9.18
C GLU A 68 15.13 -3.08 -10.16
N ASN A 69 14.06 -3.68 -10.67
CA ASN A 69 13.11 -3.02 -11.57
C ASN A 69 11.94 -2.33 -10.83
N GLY A 70 11.96 -2.26 -9.49
CA GLY A 70 10.97 -1.55 -8.68
C GLY A 70 9.55 -2.14 -8.70
N GLY A 71 9.42 -3.41 -9.10
CA GLY A 71 8.14 -4.09 -9.25
C GLY A 71 7.87 -5.19 -8.24
N HIS A 72 8.77 -5.48 -7.30
CA HIS A 72 8.51 -6.40 -6.19
C HIS A 72 7.37 -5.88 -5.29
N LEU A 73 6.40 -6.74 -4.97
CA LEU A 73 5.30 -6.43 -4.03
C LEU A 73 5.33 -7.32 -2.79
N TRP A 74 5.51 -8.62 -2.98
CA TRP A 74 5.51 -9.58 -1.88
C TRP A 74 6.18 -10.89 -2.30
N GLU A 75 6.74 -11.61 -1.32
CA GLU A 75 7.28 -12.95 -1.55
C GLU A 75 7.08 -13.88 -0.34
N ASP A 76 7.08 -15.18 -0.61
CA ASP A 76 7.18 -16.25 0.39
C ASP A 76 8.30 -17.20 -0.02
N SER A 77 9.46 -17.07 0.63
CA SER A 77 10.66 -17.87 0.34
C SER A 77 10.51 -19.34 0.70
N LYS A 78 9.57 -19.72 1.59
CA LYS A 78 9.36 -21.13 1.95
C LYS A 78 8.60 -21.87 0.86
N ARG A 79 7.63 -21.18 0.24
CA ARG A 79 6.80 -21.74 -0.83
C ARG A 79 7.26 -21.34 -2.24
N MET A 80 8.33 -20.55 -2.35
CA MET A 80 8.84 -19.97 -3.59
C MET A 80 7.72 -19.27 -4.37
N ARG A 81 7.10 -18.26 -3.75
CA ARG A 81 6.03 -17.47 -4.37
C ARG A 81 6.45 -16.02 -4.44
N LEU A 82 6.13 -15.36 -5.54
CA LEU A 82 6.46 -13.97 -5.80
C LEU A 82 5.25 -13.26 -6.40
N VAL A 83 4.96 -12.08 -5.89
CA VAL A 83 3.97 -11.15 -6.44
C VAL A 83 4.71 -9.91 -6.91
N VAL A 84 4.46 -9.50 -8.14
CA VAL A 84 5.04 -8.30 -8.75
C VAL A 84 3.97 -7.39 -9.32
N LYS A 85 4.28 -6.11 -9.50
CA LYS A 85 3.42 -5.14 -10.21
C LYS A 85 3.19 -5.60 -11.64
N ALA A 86 1.97 -5.42 -12.13
CA ALA A 86 1.60 -5.80 -13.50
C ALA A 86 2.46 -5.09 -14.57
N GLU A 87 2.97 -3.91 -14.27
CA GLU A 87 3.83 -3.10 -15.14
C GLU A 87 5.11 -3.83 -15.56
N ILE A 88 5.69 -4.65 -14.68
CA ILE A 88 6.95 -5.35 -14.96
C ILE A 88 6.74 -6.79 -15.46
N HIS A 89 5.48 -7.22 -15.65
CA HIS A 89 5.16 -8.60 -16.01
C HIS A 89 5.87 -9.08 -17.29
N MET A 90 5.92 -8.23 -18.32
CA MET A 90 6.56 -8.56 -19.59
C MET A 90 8.08 -8.74 -19.43
N GLN A 91 8.73 -7.85 -18.68
CA GLN A 91 10.17 -7.91 -18.38
C GLN A 91 10.50 -9.19 -17.58
N MET A 92 9.70 -9.50 -16.56
CA MET A 92 9.81 -10.73 -15.77
C MET A 92 9.69 -11.99 -16.64
N ARG A 93 8.72 -12.03 -17.57
CA ARG A 93 8.56 -13.18 -18.48
C ARG A 93 9.75 -13.37 -19.40
N GLU A 94 10.32 -12.28 -19.91
CA GLU A 94 11.51 -12.34 -20.75
C GLU A 94 12.73 -12.79 -19.96
N TYR A 95 12.90 -12.30 -18.74
CA TYR A 95 13.97 -12.68 -17.84
C TYR A 95 13.94 -14.19 -17.51
N LEU A 96 12.78 -14.69 -17.06
CA LEU A 96 12.60 -16.10 -16.69
C LEU A 96 12.75 -17.06 -17.87
N ARG A 97 12.43 -16.62 -19.10
CA ARG A 97 12.66 -17.42 -20.31
C ARG A 97 14.13 -17.64 -20.62
N ARG A 98 15.02 -16.71 -20.23
CA ARG A 98 16.47 -16.83 -20.44
C ARG A 98 17.15 -17.72 -19.40
N GLN A 99 16.46 -17.98 -18.29
CA GLN A 99 16.92 -18.83 -17.17
C GLN A 99 16.52 -20.31 -17.35
N LYS A 100 15.84 -20.66 -18.46
CA LYS A 100 15.53 -22.05 -18.83
C LYS A 100 16.72 -22.75 -19.48
#